data_AF-A0A1W2D4R7-F1
#
_entry.id   AF-A0A1W2D4R7-F1
#
_cell.length_a   1.000
_cell.length_b   1.000
_cell.length_c   1.000
_cell.angle_alpha   90.00
_cell.angle_beta   90.00
_cell.angle_gamma   90.00
#
_symmetry.space_group_name_H-M   'P 1'
#
loop_
_entity.id
_entity.type
_entity.pdbx_description
1 polymer ?
#
loop_
_entity_poly.entity_id
_entity_poly.type
_entity_poly.pdbx_seq_one_letter_code
_entity_poly.pdbx_strand_id
1 'polypeptide(L)'
;MTKKGNNLKRCTGLALAFAILFSVFSGSLSAMAAGSGASGIDQVSDKAAFLETINRHLLSRDASFCVNYSGRLGDVYTDFPTLMDQVCAAGSGSGNGDYLEFSMKNMAFSLDYVVGENQYPFQFTFEYLTTSEEERYIDLRVSEILEELQVYGASDYIKIRTVYDYICVHFLNDYSLKNYSVYDGLTTGKMVCQGYALLLYKMLTELGVSIRIVSGASRGEDHAWNIVRIGRYWYNLDVTWDSGYSAGGVLSHSYFLKGSENFPNHTRDSKYLTSGFVAQHPVSPADFSGVESVSLLSPPEGDDALLFPGDTCLLSVSLSPESRASTGVVWSSSDETVATVSAAGFVTAVSGGTVTVTATAADSGQASASVSFTVVDFSKSSSWAQGGLRLLYGRGIVPVSLLTSFGSGITRGEFVALLVNYYGYAGGLLPETASSDFIDIEGHPYQSQINTAFSLGIAKGKSSVVFAPDDPLTRQEGAKFLCSLLSCLKGEIDLSCPLPSYEDAGQISAWALPYVAASYERGLMQGTGRSFLPAFPLTREQAMLLVERLAETEEIRADESGTA
;
A
#
# COMPACT_ATOMS: atom_id res chain seq x y z
N MET A 1 34.04 26.75 47.46
CA MET A 1 34.89 25.54 47.29
C MET A 1 34.59 24.95 45.92
N THR A 2 35.46 25.23 44.95
CA THR A 2 35.37 24.75 43.57
C THR A 2 35.83 23.30 43.49
N LYS A 3 34.90 22.35 43.35
CA LYS A 3 35.24 20.99 42.92
C LYS A 3 35.34 20.97 41.39
N LYS A 4 36.56 21.01 40.87
CA LYS A 4 36.86 20.55 39.51
C LYS A 4 36.81 19.01 39.53
N GLY A 5 35.77 18.43 38.94
CA GLY A 5 35.72 17.02 38.58
C GLY A 5 36.13 16.86 37.12
N ASN A 6 37.20 16.11 36.88
CA ASN A 6 37.66 15.71 35.55
C ASN A 6 36.62 14.84 34.83
N ASN A 7 36.42 15.15 33.55
CA ASN A 7 36.15 14.31 32.37
C ASN A 7 35.39 12.97 32.55
N LEU A 8 34.35 12.80 31.70
CA LEU A 8 33.45 11.64 31.51
C LEU A 8 32.17 11.59 32.38
N LYS A 9 31.23 12.49 32.09
CA LYS A 9 29.78 12.30 32.28
C LYS A 9 29.06 12.89 31.07
N ARG A 10 29.10 12.22 29.92
CA ARG A 10 28.43 12.69 28.69
C ARG A 10 27.96 11.50 27.85
N CYS A 11 27.06 10.69 28.37
CA CYS A 11 25.78 10.34 27.72
C CYS A 11 24.58 10.42 28.68
N THR A 12 24.78 10.78 29.95
CA THR A 12 23.73 10.70 30.97
C THR A 12 23.72 11.95 31.84
N GLY A 13 22.78 12.85 31.53
CA GLY A 13 22.40 13.98 32.38
C GLY A 13 23.35 15.17 32.31
N LEU A 14 22.78 16.37 32.15
CA LEU A 14 23.46 17.60 32.52
C LEU A 14 24.14 17.37 33.89
N ALA A 15 25.47 17.46 33.94
CA ALA A 15 26.13 17.87 35.16
C ALA A 15 25.75 19.34 35.37
N LEU A 16 24.51 19.56 35.83
CA LEU A 16 24.00 20.86 36.22
C LEU A 16 24.87 21.34 37.39
N ALA A 17 25.89 22.11 37.07
CA ALA A 17 26.56 22.94 38.05
C ALA A 17 25.57 24.04 38.44
N PHE A 18 24.68 23.73 39.38
CA PHE A 18 23.77 24.69 39.98
C PHE A 18 24.59 25.71 40.78
N ALA A 19 24.86 26.86 40.18
CA ALA A 19 25.20 28.06 40.91
C ALA A 19 23.93 28.90 41.05
N ILE A 20 23.07 28.55 42.02
CA ILE A 20 21.95 29.42 42.39
C ILE A 20 22.56 30.58 43.18
N LEU A 21 22.77 31.70 42.48
CA LEU A 21 23.12 32.97 43.11
C LEU A 21 21.83 33.74 43.34
N PHE A 22 21.46 33.93 44.60
CA PHE A 22 20.44 34.88 45.00
C PHE A 22 21.10 36.24 45.19
N SER A 23 20.66 37.23 44.45
CA SER A 23 21.03 38.62 44.69
C SER A 23 19.78 39.47 44.89
N VAL A 24 19.86 40.41 45.84
CA VAL A 24 18.83 41.44 46.01
C VAL A 24 19.32 42.65 45.23
N PHE A 25 18.70 42.90 44.07
CA PHE A 25 19.07 44.03 43.22
C PHE A 25 18.19 45.23 43.55
N SER A 26 18.81 46.38 43.84
CA SER A 26 18.13 47.63 44.20
C SER A 26 18.02 48.63 43.02
N GLY A 27 18.39 48.22 41.80
CA GLY A 27 18.25 49.01 40.57
C GLY A 27 17.03 48.59 39.74
N SER A 28 16.79 49.27 38.60
CA SER A 28 15.67 48.96 37.71
C SER A 28 15.89 47.67 36.90
N LEU A 29 14.80 47.02 36.49
CA LEU A 29 14.82 45.81 35.66
C LEU A 29 15.68 46.00 34.39
N SER A 30 15.60 47.18 33.76
CA SER A 30 16.38 47.55 32.58
C SER A 30 17.90 47.64 32.83
N ALA A 31 18.33 47.96 34.06
CA ALA A 31 19.74 48.01 34.43
C ALA A 31 20.33 46.60 34.67
N MET A 32 19.50 45.62 35.02
CA MET A 32 19.91 44.22 35.17
C MET A 32 20.17 43.55 33.81
N ALA A 33 19.27 43.74 32.84
CA ALA A 33 19.44 43.18 31.49
C ALA A 33 20.66 43.76 30.74
N ALA A 34 20.96 45.03 30.95
CA ALA A 34 22.14 45.67 30.38
C ALA A 34 23.46 45.11 30.97
N GLY A 35 23.44 44.58 32.19
CA GLY A 35 24.62 43.98 32.86
C GLY A 35 24.88 42.51 32.49
N SER A 36 23.87 41.80 31.95
CA SER A 36 23.94 40.37 31.61
C SER A 36 24.16 40.08 30.11
N GLY A 37 24.24 41.13 29.29
CA GLY A 37 24.40 41.02 27.83
C GLY A 37 23.13 40.59 27.09
N ALA A 38 21.96 40.58 27.74
CA ALA A 38 20.67 40.27 27.10
C ALA A 38 20.15 41.48 26.29
N SER A 39 19.61 41.23 25.10
CA SER A 39 19.09 42.28 24.19
C SER A 39 17.73 42.86 24.62
N GLY A 40 17.07 42.27 25.62
CA GLY A 40 15.76 42.63 26.14
C GLY A 40 15.34 41.75 27.33
N ILE A 41 14.12 41.95 27.84
CA ILE A 41 13.53 41.14 28.92
C ILE A 41 12.14 40.66 28.50
N ASP A 42 11.94 39.36 28.36
CA ASP A 42 10.64 38.77 28.09
C ASP A 42 9.79 38.82 29.37
N GLN A 43 8.55 39.31 29.26
CA GLN A 43 7.63 39.49 30.37
C GLN A 43 6.52 38.43 30.31
N VAL A 44 6.38 37.63 31.36
CA VAL A 44 5.39 36.55 31.42
C VAL A 44 4.73 36.46 32.81
N SER A 45 3.48 36.00 32.87
CA SER A 45 2.69 35.96 34.10
C SER A 45 2.18 34.57 34.50
N ASP A 46 2.34 33.57 33.66
CA ASP A 46 1.91 32.19 33.91
C ASP A 46 2.96 31.16 33.48
N LYS A 47 2.84 29.95 34.03
CA LYS A 47 3.81 28.86 33.84
C LYS A 47 3.96 28.43 32.38
N ALA A 48 2.86 28.39 31.62
CA ALA A 48 2.92 27.92 30.23
C ALA A 48 3.69 28.91 29.36
N ALA A 49 3.38 30.21 29.48
CA ALA A 49 4.11 31.27 28.78
C ALA A 49 5.60 31.33 29.17
N PHE A 50 5.91 31.03 30.44
CA PHE A 50 7.29 30.94 30.92
C PHE A 50 8.07 29.80 30.24
N LEU A 51 7.50 28.59 30.20
CA LEU A 51 8.14 27.43 29.55
C LEU A 51 8.32 27.65 28.03
N GLU A 52 7.29 28.18 27.35
CA GLU A 52 7.32 28.46 25.92
C GLU A 52 8.37 29.52 25.55
N THR A 53 8.50 30.55 26.39
CA THR A 53 9.51 31.60 26.19
C THR A 53 10.92 31.03 26.28
N ILE A 54 11.20 30.18 27.27
CA ILE A 54 12.49 29.49 27.36
C ILE A 54 12.72 28.63 26.12
N ASN A 55 11.72 27.82 25.72
CA ASN A 55 11.84 26.94 24.55
C ASN A 55 12.18 27.72 23.25
N ARG A 56 11.50 28.84 23.01
CA ARG A 56 11.77 29.75 21.87
C ARG A 56 13.21 30.24 21.84
N HIS A 57 13.77 30.63 22.98
CA HIS A 57 15.19 31.02 23.07
C HIS A 57 16.14 29.84 22.82
N LEU A 58 15.82 28.63 23.32
CA LEU A 58 16.61 27.43 23.07
C LEU A 58 16.65 27.03 21.58
N LEU A 59 15.50 27.15 20.90
CA LEU A 59 15.39 26.94 19.45
C LEU A 59 16.20 27.97 18.67
N SER A 60 16.23 29.21 19.15
CA SER A 60 17.01 30.31 18.54
C SER A 60 18.51 30.23 18.83
N ARG A 61 18.93 29.31 19.72
CA ARG A 61 20.31 29.16 20.23
C ARG A 61 20.81 30.41 20.96
N ASP A 62 19.92 31.10 21.67
CA ASP A 62 20.31 32.25 22.48
C ASP A 62 21.16 31.78 23.67
N ALA A 63 22.39 32.29 23.76
CA ALA A 63 23.35 31.90 24.79
C ALA A 63 23.04 32.51 26.16
N SER A 64 22.31 33.64 26.21
CA SER A 64 21.93 34.34 27.43
C SER A 64 20.67 35.16 27.20
N PHE A 65 19.68 35.02 28.08
CA PHE A 65 18.42 35.76 28.02
C PHE A 65 17.76 35.88 29.39
N CYS A 66 16.88 36.86 29.55
CA CYS A 66 16.19 37.13 30.82
C CYS A 66 14.67 37.01 30.64
N VAL A 67 14.05 36.21 31.49
CA VAL A 67 12.59 36.03 31.55
C VAL A 67 12.09 36.57 32.88
N ASN A 68 11.38 37.69 32.85
CA ASN A 68 10.74 38.23 34.03
C ASN A 68 9.38 37.58 34.25
N TYR A 69 9.26 36.87 35.37
CA TYR A 69 8.03 36.19 35.76
C TYR A 69 7.28 37.00 36.82
N SER A 70 6.00 37.25 36.60
CA SER A 70 5.12 38.01 37.52
C SER A 70 4.04 37.13 38.17
N GLY A 71 4.02 35.84 37.84
CA GLY A 71 3.10 34.86 38.42
C GLY A 71 3.55 34.38 39.80
N ARG A 72 2.85 33.36 40.32
CA ARG A 72 3.22 32.75 41.61
C ARG A 72 4.54 31.99 41.45
N LEU A 73 5.61 32.48 42.09
CA LEU A 73 6.96 31.91 41.98
C LEU A 73 7.01 30.40 42.21
N GLY A 74 6.19 29.88 43.14
CA GLY A 74 6.10 28.45 43.42
C GLY A 74 5.79 27.60 42.18
N ASP A 75 5.02 28.12 41.22
CA ASP A 75 4.59 27.34 40.05
C ASP A 75 5.74 27.03 39.08
N VAL A 76 6.80 27.86 39.10
CA VAL A 76 7.98 27.75 38.20
C VAL A 76 9.28 27.42 38.94
N TYR A 77 9.33 27.65 40.27
CA TYR A 77 10.56 27.51 41.07
C TYR A 77 10.64 26.20 41.85
N THR A 78 9.54 25.64 42.35
CA THR A 78 9.62 24.40 43.17
C THR A 78 10.01 23.17 42.36
N ASP A 79 9.72 23.18 41.07
CA ASP A 79 10.02 22.10 40.13
C ASP A 79 11.24 22.41 39.26
N PHE A 80 12.11 23.35 39.68
CA PHE A 80 13.23 23.78 38.83
C PHE A 80 14.13 22.63 38.34
N PRO A 81 14.46 21.59 39.14
CA PRO A 81 15.24 20.45 38.66
C PRO A 81 14.61 19.69 37.49
N THR A 82 13.28 19.69 37.36
CA THR A 82 12.54 19.07 36.24
C THR A 82 12.03 20.12 35.23
N LEU A 83 12.41 21.39 35.39
CA LEU A 83 12.03 22.48 34.51
C LEU A 83 12.51 22.20 33.09
N MET A 84 13.72 21.67 32.92
CA MET A 84 14.24 21.43 31.58
C MET A 84 13.57 20.25 30.89
N ASP A 85 13.21 19.21 31.64
CA ASP A 85 12.34 18.16 31.14
C ASP A 85 10.98 18.76 30.72
N GLN A 86 10.44 19.73 31.47
CA GLN A 86 9.19 20.42 31.15
C GLN A 86 9.33 21.39 29.95
N VAL A 87 10.47 22.07 29.77
CA VAL A 87 10.72 22.97 28.63
C VAL A 87 10.91 22.17 27.35
N CYS A 88 11.67 21.07 27.42
CA CYS A 88 11.83 20.14 26.30
C CYS A 88 10.50 19.42 26.01
N ALA A 89 9.71 19.11 27.04
CA ALA A 89 8.38 18.51 26.88
C ALA A 89 7.31 19.51 26.39
N ALA A 90 7.38 20.79 26.75
CA ALA A 90 6.46 21.81 26.23
C ALA A 90 6.64 21.99 24.71
N GLY A 91 7.88 21.86 24.23
CA GLY A 91 8.22 21.78 22.80
C GLY A 91 7.92 20.44 22.14
N SER A 92 7.38 19.42 22.85
CA SER A 92 7.06 18.12 22.23
C SER A 92 6.04 18.23 21.09
N GLY A 93 5.17 19.25 21.14
CA GLY A 93 4.22 19.53 20.07
C GLY A 93 4.87 19.91 18.74
N SER A 94 6.14 20.35 18.75
CA SER A 94 6.94 20.69 17.56
C SER A 94 8.02 19.65 17.23
N GLY A 95 8.10 18.53 17.95
CA GLY A 95 9.03 17.43 17.64
C GLY A 95 10.51 17.76 17.87
N ASN A 96 10.85 18.77 18.69
CA ASN A 96 12.23 19.22 18.91
C ASN A 96 12.77 18.98 20.35
N GLY A 97 11.96 18.43 21.26
CA GLY A 97 12.29 18.32 22.68
C GLY A 97 13.58 17.54 22.96
N ASP A 98 13.68 16.31 22.43
CA ASP A 98 14.88 15.49 22.62
C ASP A 98 16.09 16.10 21.91
N TYR A 99 15.89 16.68 20.73
CA TYR A 99 16.97 17.34 19.99
C TYR A 99 17.59 18.48 20.80
N LEU A 100 16.76 19.31 21.44
CA LEU A 100 17.23 20.38 22.32
C LEU A 100 17.97 19.82 23.54
N GLU A 101 17.41 18.82 24.22
CA GLU A 101 18.04 18.19 25.40
C GLU A 101 19.46 17.68 25.07
N PHE A 102 19.61 16.97 23.96
CA PHE A 102 20.88 16.39 23.52
C PHE A 102 21.78 17.40 22.76
N SER A 103 21.34 18.63 22.50
CA SER A 103 22.15 19.68 21.87
C SER A 103 22.76 20.67 22.86
N MET A 104 22.43 20.59 24.15
CA MET A 104 22.96 21.47 25.19
C MET A 104 24.21 20.89 25.85
N LYS A 105 25.28 21.69 25.95
CA LYS A 105 26.52 21.37 26.67
C LYS A 105 26.41 21.66 28.16
N ASN A 106 25.89 22.84 28.51
CA ASN A 106 25.76 23.35 29.87
C ASN A 106 24.58 24.32 29.97
N MET A 107 24.00 24.44 31.17
CA MET A 107 22.98 25.42 31.51
C MET A 107 23.26 25.99 32.90
N ALA A 108 23.05 27.29 33.07
CA ALA A 108 23.00 27.98 34.34
C ALA A 108 21.82 28.95 34.35
N PHE A 109 21.35 29.30 35.54
CA PHE A 109 20.41 30.40 35.72
C PHE A 109 20.65 31.10 37.06
N SER A 110 20.29 32.37 37.14
CA SER A 110 20.14 33.11 38.39
C SER A 110 18.72 33.65 38.51
N LEU A 111 18.27 33.80 39.75
CA LEU A 111 16.97 34.36 40.08
C LEU A 111 17.21 35.58 40.96
N ASP A 112 16.74 36.74 40.50
CA ASP A 112 16.76 37.95 41.30
C ASP A 112 15.33 38.34 41.73
N TYR A 113 15.23 39.10 42.83
CA TYR A 113 13.95 39.58 43.36
C TYR A 113 13.91 41.11 43.33
N VAL A 114 12.91 41.66 42.64
CA VAL A 114 12.68 43.11 42.61
C VAL A 114 11.71 43.49 43.74
N VAL A 115 12.24 44.22 44.73
CA VAL A 115 11.49 44.61 45.93
C VAL A 115 10.34 45.56 45.56
N GLY A 116 9.11 45.17 45.88
CA GLY A 116 7.92 46.03 45.77
C GLY A 116 7.03 45.78 44.55
N GLU A 117 7.42 44.92 43.60
CA GLU A 117 6.69 44.75 42.33
C GLU A 117 6.22 43.32 42.03
N ASN A 118 6.45 42.32 42.91
CA ASN A 118 6.14 40.90 42.65
C ASN A 118 6.72 40.41 41.29
N GLN A 119 7.93 40.85 40.97
CA GLN A 119 8.63 40.47 39.74
C GLN A 119 9.87 39.63 40.04
N TYR A 120 10.02 38.56 39.27
CA TYR A 120 11.04 37.52 39.42
C TYR A 120 11.81 37.37 38.09
N PRO A 121 12.84 38.21 37.85
CA PRO A 121 13.73 38.04 36.70
C PRO A 121 14.57 36.76 36.84
N PHE A 122 14.38 35.84 35.90
CA PHE A 122 15.22 34.67 35.68
C PHE A 122 16.23 34.96 34.58
N GLN A 123 17.51 35.04 34.92
CA GLN A 123 18.58 35.15 33.94
C GLN A 123 19.07 33.76 33.61
N PHE A 124 18.95 33.34 32.35
CA PHE A 124 19.46 32.06 31.88
C PHE A 124 20.77 32.25 31.11
N THR A 125 21.62 31.23 31.15
CA THR A 125 22.84 31.12 30.34
C THR A 125 23.00 29.69 29.85
N PHE A 126 23.21 29.52 28.55
CA PHE A 126 23.33 28.23 27.89
C PHE A 126 24.61 28.15 27.08
N GLU A 127 25.19 26.95 27.07
CA GLU A 127 26.24 26.58 26.14
C GLU A 127 25.71 25.44 25.26
N TYR A 128 25.79 25.59 23.94
CA TYR A 128 25.26 24.62 22.97
C TYR A 128 26.39 23.86 22.26
N LEU A 129 26.04 22.70 21.68
CA LEU A 129 26.92 22.00 20.75
C LEU A 129 27.17 22.83 19.48
N THR A 130 26.14 23.54 19.02
CA THR A 130 26.06 24.26 17.74
C THR A 130 25.60 25.70 17.95
N THR A 131 25.95 26.57 17.00
CA THR A 131 25.45 27.95 16.88
C THR A 131 24.17 28.01 16.04
N SER A 132 23.47 29.14 16.09
CA SER A 132 22.27 29.38 15.25
C SER A 132 22.57 29.29 13.74
N GLU A 133 23.74 29.75 13.31
CA GLU A 133 24.17 29.64 11.90
C GLU A 133 24.44 28.19 11.48
N GLU A 134 25.06 27.40 12.37
CA GLU A 134 25.29 25.97 12.13
C GLU A 134 23.97 25.18 12.08
N GLU A 135 22.97 25.51 12.91
CA GLU A 135 21.63 24.89 12.82
C GLU A 135 20.94 25.19 11.49
N ARG A 136 21.01 26.43 11.00
CA ARG A 136 20.48 26.78 9.67
C ARG A 136 21.19 26.01 8.56
N TYR A 137 22.50 25.80 8.68
CA TYR A 137 23.23 24.93 7.74
C TYR A 137 22.73 23.48 7.82
N ILE A 138 22.53 22.95 9.02
CA ILE A 138 22.01 21.60 9.22
C ILE A 138 20.61 21.47 8.57
N ASP A 139 19.69 22.41 8.82
CA ASP A 139 18.33 22.38 8.29
C ASP A 139 18.30 22.32 6.75
N LEU A 140 19.08 23.19 6.11
CA LEU A 140 19.21 23.22 4.65
C LEU A 140 19.78 21.90 4.13
N ARG A 141 20.84 21.40 4.76
CA ARG A 141 21.52 20.19 4.31
C ARG A 141 20.67 18.94 4.50
N VAL A 142 19.93 18.85 5.62
CA VAL A 142 18.97 17.77 5.88
C VAL A 142 17.86 17.79 4.83
N SER A 143 17.25 18.95 4.57
CA SER A 143 16.16 19.08 3.59
C SER A 143 16.59 18.61 2.20
N GLU A 144 17.74 19.08 1.72
CA GLU A 144 18.23 18.70 0.41
C GLU A 144 18.62 17.20 0.33
N ILE A 145 19.19 16.60 1.39
CA ILE A 145 19.43 15.14 1.43
C ILE A 145 18.10 14.38 1.32
N LEU A 146 17.06 14.80 2.05
CA LEU A 146 15.76 14.14 2.03
C LEU A 146 15.06 14.26 0.66
N GLU A 147 15.24 15.40 -0.03
CA GLU A 147 14.78 15.59 -1.41
C GLU A 147 15.50 14.65 -2.38
N GLU A 148 16.83 14.53 -2.27
CA GLU A 148 17.64 13.60 -3.07
C GLU A 148 17.22 12.13 -2.85
N LEU A 149 16.86 11.78 -1.61
CA LEU A 149 16.39 10.43 -1.25
C LEU A 149 14.95 10.14 -1.73
N GLN A 150 14.21 11.15 -2.20
CA GLN A 150 12.83 11.02 -2.71
C GLN A 150 11.86 10.32 -1.73
N VAL A 151 12.01 10.58 -0.44
CA VAL A 151 11.23 9.92 0.62
C VAL A 151 9.97 10.70 1.04
N TYR A 152 9.78 11.91 0.52
CA TYR A 152 8.58 12.71 0.77
C TYR A 152 7.35 12.03 0.14
N GLY A 153 6.44 11.52 0.99
CA GLY A 153 5.25 10.76 0.59
C GLY A 153 5.37 9.24 0.71
N ALA A 154 6.55 8.72 1.04
CA ALA A 154 6.74 7.30 1.30
C ALA A 154 6.12 6.86 2.64
N SER A 155 5.94 5.55 2.84
CA SER A 155 5.50 5.02 4.13
C SER A 155 6.57 5.20 5.21
N ASP A 156 6.17 5.17 6.48
CA ASP A 156 7.09 5.36 7.60
C ASP A 156 8.27 4.39 7.58
N TYR A 157 8.04 3.11 7.24
CA TYR A 157 9.14 2.14 7.15
C TYR A 157 10.14 2.50 6.04
N ILE A 158 9.67 2.91 4.86
CA ILE A 158 10.55 3.32 3.76
C ILE A 158 11.34 4.57 4.14
N LYS A 159 10.67 5.58 4.73
CA LYS A 159 11.34 6.77 5.28
C LYS A 159 12.44 6.38 6.26
N ILE A 160 12.11 5.55 7.27
CA ILE A 160 13.03 5.11 8.31
C ILE A 160 14.20 4.34 7.73
N ARG A 161 13.95 3.36 6.86
CA ARG A 161 14.99 2.52 6.26
C ARG A 161 15.94 3.34 5.39
N THR A 162 15.40 4.16 4.48
CA THR A 162 16.22 4.93 3.55
C THR A 162 17.09 5.94 4.27
N VAL A 163 16.56 6.64 5.27
CA VAL A 163 17.33 7.57 6.10
C VAL A 163 18.38 6.83 6.94
N TYR A 164 18.00 5.71 7.58
CA TYR A 164 18.92 4.89 8.38
C TYR A 164 20.10 4.38 7.55
N ASP A 165 19.82 3.78 6.38
CA ASP A 165 20.83 3.27 5.46
C ASP A 165 21.75 4.39 4.96
N TYR A 166 21.19 5.55 4.60
CA TYR A 166 21.97 6.72 4.21
C TYR A 166 22.98 7.11 5.30
N ILE A 167 22.54 7.21 6.55
CA ILE A 167 23.45 7.62 7.63
C ILE A 167 24.52 6.54 7.88
N CYS A 168 24.16 5.25 7.86
CA CYS A 168 25.13 4.16 8.02
C CYS A 168 26.23 4.14 6.96
N VAL A 169 25.91 4.56 5.73
CA VAL A 169 26.85 4.59 4.59
C VAL A 169 27.72 5.84 4.60
N HIS A 170 27.15 7.00 4.92
CA HIS A 170 27.77 8.30 4.66
C HIS A 170 28.58 8.86 5.84
N PHE A 171 28.47 8.28 7.04
CA PHE A 171 29.18 8.77 8.22
C PHE A 171 29.96 7.65 8.92
N LEU A 172 31.06 8.03 9.57
CA LEU A 172 31.93 7.12 10.30
C LEU A 172 31.98 7.46 11.80
N ASN A 173 32.14 6.43 12.63
CA ASN A 173 32.28 6.61 14.08
C ASN A 173 33.53 7.43 14.44
N ASP A 174 33.35 8.47 15.26
CA ASP A 174 34.45 9.25 15.84
C ASP A 174 34.91 8.64 17.18
N TYR A 175 35.95 7.82 17.13
CA TYR A 175 36.58 7.26 18.34
C TYR A 175 37.44 8.26 19.13
N SER A 176 37.64 9.48 18.62
CA SER A 176 38.37 10.53 19.33
C SER A 176 37.52 11.30 20.34
N LEU A 177 36.20 11.07 20.34
CA LEU A 177 35.22 11.68 21.23
C LEU A 177 35.22 13.21 21.15
N LYS A 178 35.22 13.76 19.93
CA LYS A 178 35.26 15.22 19.66
C LYS A 178 34.04 15.73 18.91
N ASN A 179 33.42 14.90 18.07
CA ASN A 179 32.35 15.30 17.15
C ASN A 179 30.98 14.83 17.67
N TYR A 180 30.27 15.68 18.40
CA TYR A 180 29.01 15.32 19.10
C TYR A 180 27.75 15.85 18.42
N SER A 181 27.88 16.77 17.47
CA SER A 181 26.75 17.44 16.83
C SER A 181 26.46 16.89 15.43
N VAL A 182 25.26 17.20 14.93
CA VAL A 182 24.90 16.96 13.53
C VAL A 182 25.80 17.76 12.60
N TYR A 183 26.15 18.99 12.98
CA TYR A 183 27.06 19.85 12.20
C TYR A 183 28.44 19.21 12.02
N ASP A 184 29.00 18.61 13.07
CA ASP A 184 30.28 17.89 12.99
C ASP A 184 30.20 16.73 11.99
N GLY A 185 29.10 15.96 12.04
CA GLY A 185 28.83 14.88 11.09
C GLY A 185 28.77 15.39 9.65
N LEU A 186 27.92 16.38 9.38
CA LEU A 186 27.68 16.93 8.03
C LEU A 186 28.89 17.66 7.42
N THR A 187 29.83 18.13 8.24
CA THR A 187 31.03 18.84 7.75
C THR A 187 32.28 17.98 7.70
N THR A 188 32.40 16.97 8.57
CA THR A 188 33.61 16.13 8.67
C THR A 188 33.42 14.68 8.22
N GLY A 189 32.16 14.24 8.07
CA GLY A 189 31.80 12.85 7.83
C GLY A 189 31.96 11.94 9.05
N LYS A 190 32.22 12.49 10.25
CA LYS A 190 32.48 11.71 11.47
C LYS A 190 31.75 12.25 12.69
N MET A 191 31.15 11.37 13.48
CA MET A 191 30.48 11.74 14.74
C MET A 191 30.44 10.59 15.75
N VAL A 192 30.23 10.91 17.03
CA VAL A 192 29.95 9.92 18.09
C VAL A 192 28.48 9.50 18.10
N CYS A 193 28.12 8.53 18.93
CA CYS A 193 26.75 8.00 19.05
C CYS A 193 25.67 9.08 19.20
N GLN A 194 25.94 10.14 19.97
CA GLN A 194 25.03 11.27 20.12
C GLN A 194 24.77 12.03 18.82
N GLY A 195 25.80 12.26 18.00
CA GLY A 195 25.66 12.94 16.71
C GLY A 195 24.80 12.12 15.73
N TYR A 196 25.00 10.80 15.70
CA TYR A 196 24.14 9.89 14.94
C TYR A 196 22.69 9.96 15.38
N ALA A 197 22.44 9.89 16.69
CA ALA A 197 21.10 9.90 17.22
C ALA A 197 20.37 11.23 16.96
N LEU A 198 21.10 12.36 17.00
CA LEU A 198 20.60 13.68 16.66
C LEU A 198 20.28 13.82 15.15
N LEU A 199 21.15 13.32 14.27
CA LEU A 199 20.94 13.40 12.82
C LEU A 199 19.73 12.55 12.41
N LEU A 200 19.65 11.31 12.89
CA LEU A 200 18.51 10.42 12.61
C LEU A 200 17.19 11.03 13.14
N TYR A 201 17.22 11.59 14.35
CA TYR A 201 16.07 12.30 14.92
C TYR A 201 15.62 13.43 14.01
N LYS A 202 16.54 14.32 13.61
CA LYS A 202 16.23 15.50 12.82
C LYS A 202 15.66 15.14 11.44
N MET A 203 16.28 14.18 10.75
CA MET A 203 15.82 13.72 9.43
C MET A 203 14.43 13.05 9.50
N LEU A 204 14.15 12.24 10.54
CA LEU A 204 12.87 11.56 10.66
C LEU A 204 11.74 12.47 11.18
N THR A 205 12.06 13.42 12.07
CA THR A 205 11.11 14.46 12.48
C THR A 205 10.67 15.31 11.27
N GLU A 206 11.59 15.69 10.38
CA GLU A 206 11.28 16.45 9.14
C GLU A 206 10.32 15.67 8.22
N LEU A 207 10.41 14.34 8.21
CA LEU A 207 9.51 13.46 7.45
C LEU A 207 8.18 13.16 8.16
N GLY A 208 7.93 13.78 9.32
CA GLY A 208 6.75 13.57 10.15
C GLY A 208 6.72 12.22 10.88
N VAL A 209 7.86 11.52 10.97
CA VAL A 209 7.96 10.23 11.65
C VAL A 209 8.17 10.45 13.14
N SER A 210 7.35 9.81 13.98
CA SER A 210 7.49 9.89 15.44
C SER A 210 8.74 9.15 15.91
N ILE A 211 9.71 9.90 16.43
CA ILE A 211 11.01 9.41 16.90
C ILE A 211 11.36 10.02 18.26
N ARG A 212 12.10 9.28 19.09
CA ARG A 212 12.70 9.74 20.35
C ARG A 212 14.19 9.40 20.40
N ILE A 213 14.95 10.18 21.15
CA ILE A 213 16.33 9.86 21.55
C ILE A 213 16.30 9.24 22.95
N VAL A 214 17.02 8.13 23.12
CA VAL A 214 17.14 7.40 24.38
C VAL A 214 18.62 7.33 24.75
N SER A 215 18.93 7.62 26.01
CA SER A 215 20.25 7.41 26.60
C SER A 215 20.30 6.22 27.56
N GLY A 216 21.51 5.74 27.79
CA GLY A 216 21.80 4.70 28.75
C GLY A 216 23.22 4.18 28.57
N ALA A 217 23.38 2.86 28.63
CA ALA A 217 24.65 2.20 28.37
C ALA A 217 24.52 1.15 27.27
N SER A 218 25.57 1.03 26.46
CA SER A 218 25.75 -0.06 25.50
C SER A 218 27.12 -0.71 25.70
N ARG A 219 27.15 -2.05 25.86
CA ARG A 219 28.39 -2.81 26.13
C ARG A 219 29.22 -2.27 27.31
N GLY A 220 28.54 -1.67 28.30
CA GLY A 220 29.17 -1.11 29.51
C GLY A 220 29.61 0.35 29.41
N GLU A 221 29.46 0.99 28.24
CA GLU A 221 29.82 2.39 28.02
C GLU A 221 28.57 3.26 27.86
N ASP A 222 28.69 4.53 28.25
CA ASP A 222 27.70 5.60 28.04
C ASP A 222 27.30 5.66 26.54
N HIS A 223 25.99 5.59 26.24
CA HIS A 223 25.50 5.49 24.84
C HIS A 223 24.15 6.18 24.61
N ALA A 224 23.94 6.65 23.38
CA ALA A 224 22.68 7.24 22.92
C ALA A 224 22.23 6.62 21.59
N TRP A 225 20.93 6.34 21.46
CA TRP A 225 20.30 5.75 20.28
C TRP A 225 18.86 6.24 20.13
N ASN A 226 18.11 5.71 19.16
CA ASN A 226 16.74 6.16 18.90
C ASN A 226 15.70 5.05 19.12
N ILE A 227 14.48 5.47 19.43
CA ILE A 227 13.29 4.64 19.21
C ILE A 227 12.37 5.34 18.23
N VAL A 228 11.74 4.58 17.34
CA VAL A 228 10.82 5.10 16.33
C VAL A 228 9.49 4.38 16.39
N ARG A 229 8.39 5.06 16.06
CA ARG A 229 7.06 4.46 16.04
C ARG A 229 6.71 3.97 14.63
N ILE A 230 6.24 2.73 14.54
CA ILE A 230 5.57 2.19 13.34
C ILE A 230 4.28 1.50 13.80
N GLY A 231 3.14 1.92 13.24
CA GLY A 231 1.82 1.46 13.70
C GLY A 231 1.58 1.86 15.17
N ARG A 232 1.25 0.88 16.02
CA ARG A 232 1.00 1.12 17.46
C ARG A 232 2.23 0.93 18.35
N TYR A 233 3.34 0.45 17.81
CA TYR A 233 4.52 0.08 18.59
C TYR A 233 5.71 0.96 18.28
N TRP A 234 6.63 1.02 19.25
CA TRP A 234 7.94 1.61 19.11
C TRP A 234 9.00 0.53 18.89
N TYR A 235 10.07 0.86 18.17
CA TYR A 235 11.17 -0.04 17.82
C TYR A 235 12.50 0.66 18.04
N ASN A 236 13.52 -0.07 18.51
CA ASN A 236 14.85 0.48 18.70
C ASN A 236 15.59 0.59 17.35
N LEU A 237 16.36 1.67 17.22
CA LEU A 237 17.28 1.95 16.13
C LEU A 237 18.62 2.35 16.71
N ASP A 238 19.69 1.72 16.27
CA ASP A 238 21.05 2.16 16.58
C ASP A 238 21.90 2.26 15.32
N VAL A 239 22.00 3.47 14.78
CA VAL A 239 22.80 3.74 13.58
C VAL A 239 24.30 3.59 13.89
N THR A 240 24.73 3.91 15.11
CA THR A 240 26.15 3.91 15.49
C THR A 240 26.75 2.52 15.34
N TRP A 241 26.04 1.50 15.84
CA TRP A 241 26.52 0.11 15.80
C TRP A 241 26.41 -0.56 14.42
N ASP A 242 25.48 -0.12 13.58
CA ASP A 242 25.35 -0.61 12.20
C ASP A 242 26.11 0.25 11.16
N SER A 243 26.67 1.40 11.57
CA SER A 243 27.45 2.29 10.69
C SER A 243 28.76 1.65 10.20
N GLY A 244 29.10 1.95 8.94
CA GLY A 244 30.23 1.35 8.25
C GLY A 244 29.90 0.02 7.55
N TYR A 245 30.89 -0.54 6.86
CA TYR A 245 30.73 -1.78 6.12
C TYR A 245 31.16 -2.99 6.94
N SER A 246 30.36 -4.06 6.90
CA SER A 246 30.85 -5.39 7.28
C SER A 246 31.96 -5.85 6.32
N ALA A 247 32.76 -6.83 6.72
CA ALA A 247 33.75 -7.45 5.85
C ALA A 247 33.03 -8.08 4.63
N GLY A 248 32.97 -7.35 3.52
CA GLY A 248 32.21 -7.73 2.32
C GLY A 248 31.37 -6.61 1.68
N GLY A 249 31.30 -5.41 2.28
CA GLY A 249 30.60 -4.27 1.67
C GLY A 249 29.08 -4.26 1.84
N VAL A 250 28.54 -5.12 2.72
CA VAL A 250 27.11 -5.19 3.01
C VAL A 250 26.81 -4.38 4.27
N LEU A 251 25.76 -3.55 4.23
CA LEU A 251 25.23 -2.86 5.40
C LEU A 251 24.66 -3.87 6.40
N SER A 252 24.99 -3.68 7.68
CA SER A 252 24.39 -4.44 8.77
C SER A 252 23.06 -3.82 9.16
N HIS A 253 22.08 -4.67 9.47
CA HIS A 253 20.78 -4.28 10.07
C HIS A 253 20.58 -4.98 11.43
N SER A 254 21.68 -5.15 12.16
CA SER A 254 21.69 -5.86 13.45
C SER A 254 20.97 -5.08 14.56
N TYR A 255 20.82 -3.77 14.38
CA TYR A 255 20.18 -2.84 15.31
C TYR A 255 19.08 -2.00 14.64
N PHE A 256 18.61 -2.42 13.46
CA PHE A 256 17.52 -1.80 12.74
C PHE A 256 16.15 -2.39 13.15
N LEU A 257 15.22 -1.52 13.56
CA LEU A 257 13.84 -1.82 13.98
C LEU A 257 13.70 -3.01 14.93
N LYS A 258 14.53 -3.01 15.98
CA LYS A 258 14.59 -4.10 16.96
C LYS A 258 13.54 -3.98 18.06
N GLY A 259 12.92 -5.11 18.38
CA GLY A 259 12.08 -5.26 19.56
C GLY A 259 12.92 -5.30 20.84
N SER A 260 12.26 -5.20 22.00
CA SER A 260 12.96 -5.21 23.29
C SER A 260 13.63 -6.55 23.60
N GLU A 261 13.15 -7.67 23.04
CA GLU A 261 13.73 -9.00 23.29
C GLU A 261 15.01 -9.25 22.47
N ASN A 262 15.17 -8.57 21.33
CA ASN A 262 16.31 -8.75 20.41
C ASN A 262 17.18 -7.50 20.28
N PHE A 263 17.26 -6.67 21.33
CA PHE A 263 18.13 -5.50 21.39
C PHE A 263 19.20 -5.67 22.49
N PRO A 264 20.13 -6.63 22.32
CA PRO A 264 21.06 -7.01 23.38
C PRO A 264 22.09 -5.91 23.66
N ASN A 265 22.70 -6.00 24.84
CA ASN A 265 23.78 -5.13 25.33
C ASN A 265 23.42 -3.66 25.56
N HIS A 266 22.15 -3.27 25.37
CA HIS A 266 21.64 -1.93 25.64
C HIS A 266 20.82 -1.92 26.93
N THR A 267 21.09 -0.94 27.79
CA THR A 267 20.33 -0.70 29.02
C THR A 267 19.95 0.77 29.08
N ARG A 268 18.66 1.08 29.22
CA ARG A 268 18.17 2.46 29.28
C ARG A 268 18.41 3.09 30.65
N ASP A 269 18.60 4.41 30.67
CA ASP A 269 18.55 5.18 31.90
C ASP A 269 17.18 5.08 32.58
N SER A 270 17.17 5.22 33.90
CA SER A 270 15.97 5.06 34.73
C SER A 270 14.81 5.98 34.34
N LYS A 271 15.09 7.16 33.78
CA LYS A 271 14.06 8.10 33.30
C LYS A 271 13.18 7.52 32.18
N TYR A 272 13.72 6.61 31.37
CA TYR A 272 13.00 5.93 30.28
C TYR A 272 12.35 4.61 30.71
N LEU A 273 12.48 4.23 31.98
CA LEU A 273 11.88 3.01 32.55
C LEU A 273 10.63 3.33 33.40
N THR A 274 10.24 4.60 33.47
CA THR A 274 9.03 5.01 34.19
C THR A 274 7.77 4.49 33.50
N SER A 275 6.73 4.17 34.28
CA SER A 275 5.45 3.71 33.73
C SER A 275 4.83 4.71 32.76
N GLY A 276 4.99 6.02 33.03
CA GLY A 276 4.53 7.08 32.14
C GLY A 276 5.24 7.06 30.78
N PHE A 277 6.57 6.92 30.76
CA PHE A 277 7.32 6.84 29.51
C PHE A 277 6.97 5.58 28.72
N VAL A 278 6.94 4.42 29.38
CA VAL A 278 6.64 3.13 28.74
C VAL A 278 5.22 3.08 28.18
N ALA A 279 4.24 3.67 28.87
CA ALA A 279 2.86 3.73 28.39
C ALA A 279 2.71 4.61 27.13
N GLN A 280 3.47 5.71 27.03
CA GLN A 280 3.48 6.58 25.86
C GLN A 280 4.32 6.01 24.71
N HIS A 281 5.34 5.21 25.03
CA HIS A 281 6.30 4.66 24.09
C HIS A 281 6.42 3.12 24.22
N PRO A 282 5.34 2.36 23.99
CA PRO A 282 5.36 0.91 24.14
C PRO A 282 6.23 0.27 23.07
N VAL A 283 7.44 -0.16 23.46
CA VAL A 283 8.36 -0.85 22.57
C VAL A 283 7.86 -2.28 22.32
N SER A 284 7.82 -2.70 21.05
CA SER A 284 7.43 -4.06 20.67
C SER A 284 8.38 -5.08 21.29
N PRO A 285 7.89 -6.22 21.83
CA PRO A 285 8.77 -7.30 22.26
C PRO A 285 9.60 -7.88 21.10
N ALA A 286 8.97 -8.08 19.94
CA ALA A 286 9.57 -8.65 18.74
C ALA A 286 10.06 -7.58 17.74
N ASP A 287 10.99 -7.98 16.87
CA ASP A 287 11.49 -7.16 15.77
C ASP A 287 10.39 -6.80 14.78
N PHE A 288 10.58 -5.70 14.05
CA PHE A 288 9.69 -5.36 12.95
C PHE A 288 9.93 -6.31 11.78
N SER A 289 8.89 -7.03 11.37
CA SER A 289 8.88 -7.88 10.17
C SER A 289 7.82 -7.45 9.13
N GLY A 290 7.20 -6.28 9.31
CA GLY A 290 6.11 -5.80 8.45
C GLY A 290 4.79 -6.55 8.63
N VAL A 291 3.82 -6.22 7.77
CA VAL A 291 2.61 -7.01 7.52
C VAL A 291 3.00 -8.29 6.80
N GLU A 292 2.61 -9.43 7.36
CA GLU A 292 2.96 -10.77 6.84
C GLU A 292 1.95 -11.26 5.80
N SER A 293 0.68 -10.83 5.90
CA SER A 293 -0.34 -11.16 4.91
C SER A 293 -1.37 -10.05 4.75
N VAL A 294 -1.81 -9.87 3.51
CA VAL A 294 -3.00 -9.10 3.12
C VAL A 294 -4.05 -10.12 2.71
N SER A 295 -5.28 -9.96 3.14
CA SER A 295 -6.42 -10.76 2.68
C SER A 295 -7.54 -9.84 2.21
N LEU A 296 -8.15 -10.14 1.06
CA LEU A 296 -9.35 -9.45 0.62
C LEU A 296 -10.55 -10.11 1.30
N LEU A 297 -11.32 -9.32 2.05
CA LEU A 297 -12.48 -9.80 2.82
C LEU A 297 -13.76 -9.86 1.99
N SER A 298 -13.73 -9.22 0.82
CA SER A 298 -14.80 -9.30 -0.17
C SER A 298 -14.18 -9.11 -1.52
N PRO A 299 -14.33 -10.08 -2.41
CA PRO A 299 -15.04 -9.80 -3.64
C PRO A 299 -16.30 -10.64 -3.71
N PRO A 300 -17.18 -10.38 -4.68
CA PRO A 300 -18.29 -11.25 -4.93
C PRO A 300 -17.77 -12.63 -5.38
N GLU A 301 -18.27 -13.73 -4.79
CA GLU A 301 -17.89 -15.09 -5.18
C GLU A 301 -18.70 -15.54 -6.41
N GLY A 302 -18.06 -16.21 -7.38
CA GLY A 302 -18.75 -16.75 -8.57
C GLY A 302 -19.02 -15.74 -9.67
N ASP A 303 -20.17 -15.87 -10.37
CA ASP A 303 -20.61 -14.96 -11.45
C ASP A 303 -20.78 -13.50 -10.98
N ASP A 304 -20.71 -13.24 -9.68
CA ASP A 304 -20.84 -11.91 -9.10
C ASP A 304 -19.58 -11.02 -9.32
N ALA A 305 -18.46 -11.55 -9.84
CA ALA A 305 -17.29 -10.75 -10.25
C ALA A 305 -17.50 -10.03 -11.61
N LEU A 306 -18.72 -10.08 -12.14
CA LEU A 306 -19.16 -9.38 -13.33
C LEU A 306 -19.63 -7.97 -13.00
N LEU A 307 -19.05 -6.99 -13.69
CA LEU A 307 -19.43 -5.59 -13.59
C LEU A 307 -19.88 -5.07 -14.96
N PHE A 308 -20.80 -4.12 -14.99
CA PHE A 308 -21.12 -3.34 -16.18
C PHE A 308 -20.46 -1.95 -16.09
N PRO A 309 -20.16 -1.28 -17.21
CA PRO A 309 -19.64 0.07 -17.18
C PRO A 309 -20.46 1.01 -16.29
N GLY A 310 -19.80 1.64 -15.32
CA GLY A 310 -20.42 2.50 -14.31
C GLY A 310 -20.72 1.81 -12.97
N ASP A 311 -20.69 0.48 -12.90
CA ASP A 311 -20.84 -0.25 -11.63
C ASP A 311 -19.67 0.02 -10.70
N THR A 312 -19.95 -0.01 -9.38
CA THR A 312 -18.95 0.18 -8.34
C THR A 312 -19.01 -0.94 -7.29
N CYS A 313 -17.84 -1.35 -6.80
CA CYS A 313 -17.71 -2.37 -5.75
C CYS A 313 -16.66 -1.90 -4.72
N LEU A 314 -16.94 -2.07 -3.43
CA LEU A 314 -15.99 -1.77 -2.36
C LEU A 314 -15.20 -3.02 -1.96
N LEU A 315 -13.89 -2.99 -2.13
CA LEU A 315 -12.98 -4.00 -1.62
C LEU A 315 -12.52 -3.65 -0.21
N SER A 316 -12.68 -4.60 0.71
CA SER A 316 -12.15 -4.50 2.08
C SER A 316 -10.96 -5.41 2.26
N VAL A 317 -9.97 -4.98 3.05
CA VAL A 317 -8.75 -5.73 3.35
C VAL A 317 -8.64 -6.04 4.84
N SER A 318 -8.05 -7.18 5.15
CA SER A 318 -7.52 -7.51 6.47
C SER A 318 -6.01 -7.62 6.39
N LEU A 319 -5.31 -7.03 7.36
CA LEU A 319 -3.86 -7.07 7.48
C LEU A 319 -3.49 -7.90 8.71
N SER A 320 -2.55 -8.83 8.55
CA SER A 320 -2.05 -9.62 9.66
C SER A 320 -0.53 -9.52 9.79
N PRO A 321 0.00 -9.15 10.98
CA PRO A 321 -0.73 -8.61 12.13
C PRO A 321 -1.08 -7.12 11.94
N GLU A 322 -2.35 -6.75 12.13
CA GLU A 322 -2.88 -5.38 11.94
C GLU A 322 -2.07 -4.31 12.69
N SER A 323 -1.60 -4.64 13.90
CA SER A 323 -0.85 -3.72 14.76
C SER A 323 0.44 -3.15 14.15
N ARG A 324 0.94 -3.76 13.09
CA ARG A 324 2.16 -3.36 12.37
C ARG A 324 1.88 -2.52 11.12
N ALA A 325 0.61 -2.40 10.70
CA ALA A 325 0.24 -1.58 9.56
C ALA A 325 0.37 -0.09 9.90
N SER A 326 1.33 0.61 9.29
CA SER A 326 1.53 2.06 9.48
C SER A 326 0.59 2.92 8.64
N THR A 327 0.19 2.42 7.46
CA THR A 327 -0.46 3.23 6.40
C THR A 327 -1.55 2.48 5.62
N GLY A 328 -1.89 1.24 6.01
CA GLY A 328 -2.90 0.43 5.32
C GLY A 328 -2.37 -0.27 4.08
N VAL A 329 -3.10 -0.18 2.95
CA VAL A 329 -2.73 -0.76 1.66
C VAL A 329 -2.68 0.29 0.56
N VAL A 330 -1.83 0.06 -0.43
CA VAL A 330 -1.83 0.75 -1.72
C VAL A 330 -2.59 -0.12 -2.72
N TRP A 331 -3.56 0.48 -3.41
CA TRP A 331 -4.33 -0.18 -4.46
C TRP A 331 -3.74 0.07 -5.84
N SER A 332 -3.82 -0.93 -6.71
CA SER A 332 -3.50 -0.79 -8.13
C SER A 332 -4.47 -1.57 -9.01
N SER A 333 -4.66 -1.08 -10.23
CA SER A 333 -5.37 -1.79 -11.30
C SER A 333 -4.36 -2.19 -12.37
N SER A 334 -4.48 -3.42 -12.87
CA SER A 334 -3.69 -3.88 -14.02
C SER A 334 -4.07 -3.20 -15.34
N ASP A 335 -5.29 -2.67 -15.45
CA ASP A 335 -5.77 -1.91 -16.61
C ASP A 335 -6.87 -0.91 -16.20
N GLU A 336 -6.48 0.35 -16.01
CA GLU A 336 -7.40 1.44 -15.66
C GLU A 336 -8.41 1.79 -16.78
N THR A 337 -8.19 1.32 -18.01
CA THR A 337 -9.18 1.48 -19.09
C THR A 337 -10.33 0.48 -19.00
N VAL A 338 -10.16 -0.60 -18.24
CA VAL A 338 -11.18 -1.62 -17.93
C VAL A 338 -11.84 -1.32 -16.59
N ALA A 339 -11.08 -1.11 -15.52
CA ALA A 339 -11.60 -0.63 -14.23
C ALA A 339 -10.57 0.16 -13.44
N THR A 340 -11.00 1.19 -12.73
CA THR A 340 -10.16 1.98 -11.80
C THR A 340 -10.39 1.53 -10.36
N VAL A 341 -9.42 1.81 -9.48
CA VAL A 341 -9.55 1.60 -8.03
C VAL A 341 -9.10 2.85 -7.28
N SER A 342 -9.92 3.33 -6.35
CA SER A 342 -9.58 4.47 -5.51
C SER A 342 -8.71 4.08 -4.31
N ALA A 343 -8.09 5.05 -3.64
CA ALA A 343 -7.33 4.82 -2.41
C ALA A 343 -8.17 4.20 -1.27
N ALA A 344 -9.50 4.37 -1.31
CA ALA A 344 -10.43 3.77 -0.35
C ALA A 344 -10.88 2.34 -0.73
N GLY A 345 -10.39 1.78 -1.85
CA GLY A 345 -10.74 0.43 -2.31
C GLY A 345 -12.02 0.34 -3.15
N PHE A 346 -12.59 1.48 -3.59
CA PHE A 346 -13.71 1.45 -4.55
C PHE A 346 -13.20 1.14 -5.95
N VAL A 347 -13.62 -0.01 -6.48
CA VAL A 347 -13.43 -0.39 -7.88
C VAL A 347 -14.59 0.18 -8.71
N THR A 348 -14.28 0.86 -9.81
CA THR A 348 -15.27 1.39 -10.76
C THR A 348 -15.03 0.81 -12.14
N ALA A 349 -16.03 0.12 -12.69
CA ALA A 349 -15.95 -0.45 -14.03
C ALA A 349 -16.04 0.63 -15.11
N VAL A 350 -15.14 0.58 -16.09
CA VAL A 350 -14.99 1.59 -17.15
C VAL A 350 -15.38 1.04 -18.52
N SER A 351 -14.78 -0.07 -18.94
CA SER A 351 -15.03 -0.65 -20.27
C SER A 351 -14.79 -2.15 -20.29
N GLY A 352 -15.35 -2.83 -21.30
CA GLY A 352 -15.33 -4.29 -21.37
C GLY A 352 -13.91 -4.88 -21.41
N GLY A 353 -13.66 -5.89 -20.56
CA GLY A 353 -12.37 -6.54 -20.42
C GLY A 353 -12.23 -7.29 -19.09
N THR A 354 -11.08 -7.90 -18.86
CA THR A 354 -10.74 -8.52 -17.57
C THR A 354 -9.62 -7.73 -16.93
N VAL A 355 -9.74 -7.47 -15.62
CA VAL A 355 -8.79 -6.66 -14.87
C VAL A 355 -8.54 -7.26 -13.50
N THR A 356 -7.27 -7.33 -13.13
CA THR A 356 -6.85 -7.66 -11.77
C THR A 356 -6.63 -6.38 -10.96
N VAL A 357 -7.24 -6.32 -9.78
CA VAL A 357 -7.04 -5.27 -8.78
C VAL A 357 -6.24 -5.85 -7.62
N THR A 358 -5.20 -5.13 -7.18
CA THR A 358 -4.24 -5.59 -6.17
C THR A 358 -4.21 -4.61 -4.99
N ALA A 359 -4.29 -5.15 -3.76
CA ALA A 359 -3.97 -4.44 -2.53
C ALA A 359 -2.59 -4.88 -2.03
N THR A 360 -1.68 -3.93 -1.84
CA THR A 360 -0.33 -4.18 -1.34
C THR A 360 -0.12 -3.47 -0.01
N ALA A 361 0.40 -4.15 1.00
CA ALA A 361 0.69 -3.56 2.30
C ALA A 361 1.66 -2.36 2.14
N ALA A 362 1.23 -1.19 2.60
CA ALA A 362 1.95 0.06 2.36
C ALA A 362 3.23 0.20 3.20
N ASP A 363 3.36 -0.58 4.28
CA ASP A 363 4.51 -0.54 5.17
C ASP A 363 5.79 -1.08 4.50
N SER A 364 5.73 -2.29 3.93
CA SER A 364 6.89 -3.01 3.42
C SER A 364 6.83 -3.28 1.92
N GLY A 365 5.64 -3.21 1.32
CA GLY A 365 5.40 -3.63 -0.06
C GLY A 365 5.49 -5.15 -0.29
N GLN A 366 5.71 -5.96 0.76
CA GLN A 366 6.00 -7.39 0.63
C GLN A 366 4.74 -8.27 0.57
N ALA A 367 3.71 -7.93 1.35
CA ALA A 367 2.45 -8.66 1.36
C ALA A 367 1.44 -8.01 0.40
N SER A 368 0.78 -8.82 -0.41
CA SER A 368 -0.30 -8.36 -1.29
C SER A 368 -1.39 -9.41 -1.46
N ALA A 369 -2.58 -8.96 -1.86
CA ALA A 369 -3.70 -9.79 -2.27
C ALA A 369 -4.32 -9.20 -3.54
N SER A 370 -4.84 -10.06 -4.41
CA SER A 370 -5.42 -9.63 -5.69
C SER A 370 -6.74 -10.34 -5.96
N VAL A 371 -7.61 -9.67 -6.71
CA VAL A 371 -8.86 -10.20 -7.24
C VAL A 371 -8.99 -9.83 -8.71
N SER A 372 -9.59 -10.71 -9.51
CA SER A 372 -9.91 -10.41 -10.92
C SER A 372 -11.39 -10.12 -11.10
N PHE A 373 -11.69 -9.08 -11.87
CA PHE A 373 -13.03 -8.70 -12.31
C PHE A 373 -13.15 -8.86 -13.81
N THR A 374 -14.36 -9.17 -14.28
CA THR A 374 -14.71 -9.10 -15.70
C THR A 374 -15.75 -8.02 -15.90
N VAL A 375 -15.41 -7.00 -16.68
CA VAL A 375 -16.34 -5.96 -17.08
C VAL A 375 -17.01 -6.39 -18.39
N VAL A 376 -18.33 -6.50 -18.38
CA VAL A 376 -19.14 -6.86 -19.55
C VAL A 376 -19.70 -5.59 -20.15
N ASP A 377 -19.26 -5.26 -21.35
CA ASP A 377 -19.73 -4.10 -22.09
C ASP A 377 -20.33 -4.52 -23.43
N PHE A 378 -21.64 -4.78 -23.43
CA PHE A 378 -22.36 -5.16 -24.65
C PHE A 378 -22.25 -4.10 -25.75
N SER A 379 -21.96 -2.83 -25.44
CA SER A 379 -21.77 -1.79 -26.46
C SER A 379 -20.56 -2.06 -27.37
N LYS A 380 -19.63 -2.92 -26.94
CA LYS A 380 -18.49 -3.40 -27.74
C LYS A 380 -18.87 -4.46 -28.77
N SER A 381 -20.05 -5.07 -28.67
CA SER A 381 -20.56 -5.95 -29.71
C SER A 381 -21.18 -5.13 -30.83
N SER A 382 -21.25 -5.72 -32.02
CA SER A 382 -21.98 -5.14 -33.14
C SER A 382 -23.43 -4.82 -32.76
N SER A 383 -23.96 -3.69 -33.24
CA SER A 383 -25.30 -3.23 -32.87
C SER A 383 -26.41 -4.26 -33.15
N TRP A 384 -26.24 -5.08 -34.19
CA TRP A 384 -27.16 -6.15 -34.56
C TRP A 384 -27.12 -7.35 -33.59
N ALA A 385 -26.07 -7.50 -32.80
CA ALA A 385 -25.87 -8.62 -31.88
C ALA A 385 -26.30 -8.30 -30.44
N GLN A 386 -26.25 -7.01 -30.06
CA GLN A 386 -26.46 -6.55 -28.68
C GLN A 386 -27.71 -7.10 -27.98
N GLY A 387 -28.85 -7.13 -28.67
CA GLY A 387 -30.11 -7.65 -28.13
C GLY A 387 -30.03 -9.14 -27.79
N GLY A 388 -29.63 -9.96 -28.75
CA GLY A 388 -29.51 -11.41 -28.57
C GLY A 388 -28.44 -11.79 -27.54
N LEU A 389 -27.32 -11.06 -27.48
CA LEU A 389 -26.31 -11.27 -26.44
C LEU A 389 -26.86 -11.03 -25.03
N ARG A 390 -27.59 -9.92 -24.82
CA ARG A 390 -28.22 -9.62 -23.52
C ARG A 390 -29.25 -10.68 -23.15
N LEU A 391 -30.01 -11.18 -24.12
CA LEU A 391 -31.01 -12.23 -23.91
C LEU A 391 -30.35 -13.54 -23.48
N LEU A 392 -29.34 -14.01 -24.21
CA LEU A 392 -28.63 -15.24 -23.89
C LEU A 392 -27.88 -15.15 -22.56
N TYR A 393 -27.30 -13.98 -22.26
CA TYR A 393 -26.68 -13.71 -20.96
C TYR A 393 -27.71 -13.79 -19.83
N GLY A 394 -28.86 -13.09 -19.97
CA GLY A 394 -29.93 -13.12 -18.97
C GLY A 394 -30.56 -14.49 -18.75
N ARG A 395 -30.36 -15.43 -19.69
CA ARG A 395 -30.78 -16.83 -19.62
C ARG A 395 -29.71 -17.76 -19.03
N GLY A 396 -28.52 -17.25 -18.69
CA GLY A 396 -27.40 -18.05 -18.18
C GLY A 396 -26.75 -18.95 -19.23
N ILE A 397 -26.97 -18.68 -20.53
CA ILE A 397 -26.47 -19.54 -21.61
C ILE A 397 -25.01 -19.23 -21.94
N VAL A 398 -24.62 -17.95 -21.87
CA VAL A 398 -23.30 -17.49 -22.31
C VAL A 398 -22.25 -17.71 -21.21
N PRO A 399 -21.21 -18.54 -21.43
CA PRO A 399 -20.06 -18.61 -20.53
C PRO A 399 -19.43 -17.22 -20.33
N VAL A 400 -19.05 -16.90 -19.09
CA VAL A 400 -18.47 -15.59 -18.73
C VAL A 400 -17.26 -15.20 -19.58
N SER A 401 -16.42 -16.18 -19.92
CA SER A 401 -15.26 -16.03 -20.82
C SER A 401 -15.61 -15.50 -22.22
N LEU A 402 -16.85 -15.65 -22.67
CA LEU A 402 -17.32 -15.15 -23.97
C LEU A 402 -17.99 -13.77 -23.89
N LEU A 403 -18.16 -13.21 -22.70
CA LEU A 403 -18.72 -11.87 -22.49
C LEU A 403 -17.73 -10.73 -22.76
N THR A 404 -16.57 -11.07 -23.34
CA THR A 404 -15.56 -10.12 -23.80
C THR A 404 -15.09 -10.47 -25.22
N SER A 405 -14.53 -9.49 -25.93
CA SER A 405 -13.95 -9.66 -27.27
C SER A 405 -14.92 -10.30 -28.29
N PHE A 406 -16.13 -9.76 -28.40
CA PHE A 406 -17.23 -10.32 -29.20
C PHE A 406 -16.91 -10.54 -30.69
N GLY A 407 -16.09 -9.67 -31.28
CA GLY A 407 -15.66 -9.78 -32.69
C GLY A 407 -14.59 -10.83 -32.95
N SER A 408 -13.98 -11.41 -31.92
CA SER A 408 -12.96 -12.46 -32.07
C SER A 408 -13.56 -13.77 -32.58
N GLY A 409 -12.75 -14.57 -33.27
CA GLY A 409 -13.14 -15.91 -33.71
C GLY A 409 -13.48 -16.80 -32.50
N ILE A 410 -14.61 -17.49 -32.55
CA ILE A 410 -14.99 -18.46 -31.53
C ILE A 410 -14.24 -19.77 -31.76
N THR A 411 -13.79 -20.41 -30.68
CA THR A 411 -13.18 -21.74 -30.77
C THR A 411 -14.23 -22.85 -30.78
N ARG A 412 -13.83 -24.05 -31.20
CA ARG A 412 -14.70 -25.24 -31.15
C ARG A 412 -15.18 -25.55 -29.73
N GLY A 413 -14.31 -25.43 -28.72
CA GLY A 413 -14.64 -25.65 -27.32
C GLY A 413 -15.61 -24.61 -26.78
N GLU A 414 -15.38 -23.33 -27.08
CA GLU A 414 -16.25 -22.22 -26.69
C GLU A 414 -17.67 -22.37 -27.26
N PHE A 415 -17.78 -22.72 -28.55
CA PHE A 415 -19.10 -22.89 -29.17
C PHE A 415 -19.84 -24.10 -28.61
N VAL A 416 -19.15 -25.21 -28.37
CA VAL A 416 -19.79 -26.39 -27.76
C VAL A 416 -20.28 -26.08 -26.34
N ALA A 417 -19.55 -25.29 -25.56
CA ALA A 417 -20.01 -24.84 -24.25
C ALA A 417 -21.33 -24.05 -24.36
N LEU A 418 -21.46 -23.14 -25.34
CA LEU A 418 -22.72 -22.44 -25.61
C LEU A 418 -23.87 -23.40 -25.93
N LEU A 419 -23.63 -24.41 -26.78
CA LEU A 419 -24.65 -25.36 -27.19
C LEU A 419 -25.12 -26.26 -26.04
N VAL A 420 -24.19 -26.71 -25.18
CA VAL A 420 -24.53 -27.53 -24.00
C VAL A 420 -25.32 -26.71 -22.98
N ASN A 421 -24.90 -25.47 -22.72
CA ASN A 421 -25.63 -24.57 -21.84
C ASN A 421 -27.05 -24.31 -22.37
N TYR A 422 -27.18 -24.08 -23.68
CA TYR A 422 -28.49 -23.92 -24.32
C TYR A 422 -29.34 -25.19 -24.22
N TYR A 423 -28.76 -26.38 -24.46
CA TYR A 423 -29.48 -27.66 -24.34
C TYR A 423 -30.05 -27.84 -22.94
N GLY A 424 -29.26 -27.56 -21.90
CA GLY A 424 -29.73 -27.58 -20.51
C GLY A 424 -30.82 -26.54 -20.24
N TYR A 425 -30.64 -25.31 -20.72
CA TYR A 425 -31.65 -24.24 -20.62
C TYR A 425 -32.98 -24.63 -21.28
N ALA A 426 -32.93 -25.30 -22.43
CA ALA A 426 -34.10 -25.78 -23.18
C ALA A 426 -34.78 -27.02 -22.54
N GLY A 427 -34.37 -27.42 -21.33
CA GLY A 427 -34.93 -28.56 -20.61
C GLY A 427 -34.32 -29.92 -20.99
N GLY A 428 -33.25 -29.92 -21.77
CA GLY A 428 -32.49 -31.13 -22.09
C GLY A 428 -31.82 -31.71 -20.85
N LEU A 429 -31.95 -33.02 -20.66
CA LEU A 429 -31.33 -33.72 -19.53
C LEU A 429 -29.83 -33.88 -19.76
N LEU A 430 -29.03 -33.21 -18.94
CA LEU A 430 -27.57 -33.34 -18.95
C LEU A 430 -27.16 -34.65 -18.26
N PRO A 431 -26.24 -35.44 -18.85
CA PRO A 431 -25.76 -36.68 -18.24
C PRO A 431 -24.99 -36.37 -16.95
N GLU A 432 -25.24 -37.15 -15.89
CA GLU A 432 -24.51 -37.02 -14.61
C GLU A 432 -23.01 -37.27 -14.77
N THR A 433 -22.65 -38.18 -15.68
CA THR A 433 -21.26 -38.47 -16.04
C THR A 433 -21.14 -38.51 -17.56
N ALA A 434 -20.13 -37.81 -18.09
CA ALA A 434 -19.79 -37.82 -19.50
C ALA A 434 -18.28 -37.91 -19.65
N SER A 435 -17.83 -38.74 -20.59
CA SER A 435 -16.42 -38.90 -20.92
C SER A 435 -16.24 -39.10 -22.42
N SER A 436 -15.03 -38.87 -22.89
CA SER A 436 -14.59 -39.13 -24.25
C SER A 436 -13.14 -39.61 -24.24
N ASP A 437 -12.68 -40.15 -25.37
CA ASP A 437 -11.28 -40.56 -25.55
C ASP A 437 -10.39 -39.42 -26.08
N PHE A 438 -10.88 -38.17 -26.05
CA PHE A 438 -10.13 -37.02 -26.52
C PHE A 438 -9.00 -36.69 -25.55
N ILE A 439 -7.75 -36.77 -26.03
CA ILE A 439 -6.56 -36.55 -25.20
C ILE A 439 -6.20 -35.07 -25.07
N ASP A 440 -6.69 -34.23 -25.98
CA ASP A 440 -6.35 -32.82 -26.11
C ASP A 440 -7.28 -31.88 -25.35
N ILE A 441 -8.14 -32.42 -24.49
CA ILE A 441 -9.07 -31.65 -23.64
C ILE A 441 -8.75 -31.78 -22.15
N GLU A 442 -7.73 -32.56 -21.77
CA GLU A 442 -7.36 -32.74 -20.36
C GLU A 442 -6.89 -31.42 -19.74
N GLY A 443 -7.56 -30.98 -18.66
CA GLY A 443 -7.29 -29.72 -17.98
C GLY A 443 -7.85 -28.48 -18.69
N HIS A 444 -8.56 -28.66 -19.81
CA HIS A 444 -9.15 -27.56 -20.58
C HIS A 444 -10.39 -26.98 -19.86
N PRO A 445 -10.63 -25.65 -19.84
CA PRO A 445 -11.77 -25.04 -19.14
C PRO A 445 -13.15 -25.58 -19.57
N TYR A 446 -13.28 -26.00 -20.82
CA TYR A 446 -14.53 -26.58 -21.37
C TYR A 446 -14.53 -28.11 -21.46
N GLN A 447 -13.61 -28.83 -20.78
CA GLN A 447 -13.50 -30.28 -20.85
C GLN A 447 -14.84 -30.98 -20.54
N SER A 448 -15.55 -30.54 -19.50
CA SER A 448 -16.83 -31.10 -19.09
C SER A 448 -17.92 -30.91 -20.16
N GLN A 449 -18.02 -29.71 -20.73
CA GLN A 449 -18.97 -29.39 -21.79
C GLN A 449 -18.65 -30.17 -23.07
N ILE A 450 -17.38 -30.33 -23.42
CA ILE A 450 -16.97 -31.10 -24.60
C ILE A 450 -17.35 -32.57 -24.43
N ASN A 451 -17.06 -33.17 -23.28
CA ASN A 451 -17.47 -34.55 -22.97
C ASN A 451 -18.99 -34.71 -23.03
N THR A 452 -19.72 -33.78 -22.43
CA THR A 452 -21.19 -33.78 -22.43
C THR A 452 -21.75 -33.72 -23.85
N ALA A 453 -21.25 -32.80 -24.68
CA ALA A 453 -21.67 -32.67 -26.06
C ALA A 453 -21.34 -33.90 -26.90
N PHE A 454 -20.21 -34.57 -26.64
CA PHE A 454 -19.85 -35.81 -27.29
C PHE A 454 -20.84 -36.94 -26.92
N SER A 455 -21.10 -37.13 -25.63
CA SER A 455 -22.06 -38.13 -25.13
C SER A 455 -23.48 -37.91 -25.65
N LEU A 456 -23.91 -36.65 -25.76
CA LEU A 456 -25.22 -36.29 -26.31
C LEU A 456 -25.29 -36.40 -27.84
N GLY A 457 -24.16 -36.59 -28.53
CA GLY A 457 -24.08 -36.59 -29.99
C GLY A 457 -24.13 -35.20 -30.65
N ILE A 458 -24.09 -34.13 -29.85
CA ILE A 458 -24.06 -32.73 -30.32
C ILE A 458 -22.75 -32.46 -31.08
N ALA A 459 -21.62 -32.93 -30.54
CA ALA A 459 -20.30 -32.68 -31.08
C ALA A 459 -19.54 -33.98 -31.38
N LYS A 460 -18.65 -33.92 -32.39
CA LYS A 460 -17.68 -34.98 -32.70
C LYS A 460 -16.29 -34.38 -32.83
N GLY A 461 -15.28 -35.15 -32.44
CA GLY A 461 -13.88 -34.79 -32.63
C GLY A 461 -13.47 -34.80 -34.10
N LYS A 462 -12.29 -34.21 -34.38
CA LYS A 462 -11.64 -34.30 -35.69
C LYS A 462 -11.09 -35.70 -35.95
N SER A 463 -10.82 -36.46 -34.89
CA SER A 463 -10.59 -37.91 -34.91
C SER A 463 -11.27 -38.56 -33.71
N SER A 464 -11.05 -39.87 -33.50
CA SER A 464 -11.53 -40.57 -32.31
C SER A 464 -10.84 -40.12 -31.01
N VAL A 465 -9.67 -39.46 -31.10
CA VAL A 465 -8.85 -39.07 -29.93
C VAL A 465 -8.48 -37.58 -29.90
N VAL A 466 -8.92 -36.79 -30.88
CA VAL A 466 -8.63 -35.35 -30.96
C VAL A 466 -9.91 -34.56 -31.19
N PHE A 467 -10.22 -33.62 -30.30
CA PHE A 467 -11.34 -32.70 -30.43
C PHE A 467 -10.96 -31.36 -31.09
N ALA A 468 -9.75 -30.88 -30.82
CA ALA A 468 -9.19 -29.58 -31.12
C ALA A 468 -10.02 -28.42 -30.52
N PRO A 469 -10.03 -28.25 -29.17
CA PRO A 469 -10.90 -27.27 -28.51
C PRO A 469 -10.56 -25.82 -28.84
N ASP A 470 -9.29 -25.50 -29.08
CA ASP A 470 -8.81 -24.14 -29.33
C ASP A 470 -8.80 -23.74 -30.81
N ASP A 471 -9.08 -24.69 -31.72
CA ASP A 471 -9.16 -24.39 -33.14
C ASP A 471 -10.34 -23.44 -33.42
N PRO A 472 -10.17 -22.41 -34.27
CA PRO A 472 -11.27 -21.58 -34.73
C PRO A 472 -12.38 -22.43 -35.37
N LEU A 473 -13.63 -22.19 -34.96
CA LEU A 473 -14.77 -22.90 -35.49
C LEU A 473 -15.13 -22.39 -36.88
N THR A 474 -15.06 -23.27 -37.88
CA THR A 474 -15.47 -22.92 -39.24
C THR A 474 -16.99 -22.89 -39.37
N ARG A 475 -17.48 -22.09 -40.33
CA ARG A 475 -18.92 -21.98 -40.62
C ARG A 475 -19.61 -23.31 -40.92
N GLN A 476 -18.95 -24.20 -41.67
CA GLN A 476 -19.49 -25.52 -42.00
C GLN A 476 -19.52 -26.49 -40.79
N GLU A 477 -18.58 -26.34 -39.83
CA GLU A 477 -18.62 -27.08 -38.56
C GLU A 477 -19.74 -26.56 -37.66
N GLY A 478 -19.92 -25.23 -37.60
CA GLY A 478 -21.03 -24.60 -36.86
C GLY A 478 -22.40 -25.09 -37.32
N ALA A 479 -22.63 -25.15 -38.64
CA ALA A 479 -23.87 -25.68 -39.22
C ALA A 479 -24.16 -27.12 -38.77
N LYS A 480 -23.12 -27.97 -38.76
CA LYS A 480 -23.26 -29.35 -38.28
C LYS A 480 -23.61 -29.41 -36.80
N PHE A 481 -22.91 -28.68 -35.94
CA PHE A 481 -23.17 -28.71 -34.50
C PHE A 481 -24.57 -28.17 -34.14
N LEU A 482 -25.04 -27.13 -34.82
CA LEU A 482 -26.42 -26.62 -34.66
C LEU A 482 -27.47 -27.66 -35.06
N CYS A 483 -27.28 -28.30 -36.21
CA CYS A 483 -28.16 -29.38 -36.67
C CYS A 483 -28.16 -30.58 -35.72
N SER A 484 -26.99 -30.95 -35.18
CA SER A 484 -26.89 -32.00 -34.18
C SER A 484 -27.63 -31.64 -32.89
N LEU A 485 -27.44 -30.41 -32.37
CA LEU A 485 -28.18 -29.92 -31.21
C LEU A 485 -29.70 -29.96 -31.44
N LEU A 486 -30.17 -29.50 -32.60
CA LEU A 486 -31.58 -29.54 -32.95
C LEU A 486 -32.10 -30.99 -32.98
N SER A 487 -31.28 -31.93 -33.47
CA SER A 487 -31.63 -33.35 -33.46
C SER A 487 -31.74 -33.91 -32.04
N CYS A 488 -30.89 -33.46 -31.12
CA CYS A 488 -30.98 -33.82 -29.70
C CYS A 488 -32.25 -33.27 -29.05
N LEU A 489 -32.70 -32.07 -29.44
CA LEU A 489 -33.88 -31.42 -28.87
C LEU A 489 -35.21 -31.91 -29.45
N LYS A 490 -35.24 -32.28 -30.74
CA LYS A 490 -36.49 -32.60 -31.48
C LYS A 490 -36.58 -34.04 -31.99
N GLY A 491 -35.52 -34.82 -31.87
CA GLY A 491 -35.38 -36.08 -32.60
C GLY A 491 -34.88 -35.85 -34.03
N GLU A 492 -34.94 -36.89 -34.86
CA GLU A 492 -34.35 -36.88 -36.19
C GLU A 492 -34.86 -35.71 -37.06
N ILE A 493 -33.92 -34.91 -37.59
CA ILE A 493 -34.23 -33.77 -38.45
C ILE A 493 -34.02 -34.13 -39.93
N ASP A 494 -34.83 -33.54 -40.80
CA ASP A 494 -34.62 -33.67 -42.24
C ASP A 494 -33.34 -32.95 -42.69
N LEU A 495 -32.43 -33.74 -43.27
CA LEU A 495 -31.15 -33.34 -43.85
C LEU A 495 -31.13 -33.45 -45.39
N SER A 496 -32.26 -33.77 -46.02
CA SER A 496 -32.41 -33.89 -47.48
C SER A 496 -32.77 -32.57 -48.17
N CYS A 497 -32.68 -31.45 -47.44
CA CYS A 497 -32.98 -30.12 -47.95
C CYS A 497 -32.08 -29.76 -49.15
N PRO A 498 -32.60 -29.06 -50.17
CA PRO A 498 -31.80 -28.62 -51.31
C PRO A 498 -30.79 -27.55 -50.88
N LEU A 499 -29.54 -27.66 -51.36
CA LEU A 499 -28.54 -26.63 -51.10
C LEU A 499 -28.87 -25.35 -51.89
N PRO A 500 -28.79 -24.17 -51.28
CA PRO A 500 -28.90 -22.90 -51.99
C PRO A 500 -27.80 -22.75 -53.05
N SER A 501 -28.08 -21.91 -54.06
CA SER A 501 -27.10 -21.59 -55.11
C SER A 501 -26.02 -20.64 -54.57
N TYR A 502 -24.98 -21.20 -53.95
CA TYR A 502 -23.79 -20.48 -53.54
C TYR A 502 -22.68 -20.58 -54.61
N GLU A 503 -22.02 -19.47 -54.91
CA GLU A 503 -20.90 -19.42 -55.88
C GLU A 503 -19.69 -20.24 -55.41
N ASP A 504 -19.54 -20.42 -54.10
CA ASP A 504 -18.50 -21.21 -53.45
C ASP A 504 -19.00 -22.57 -52.94
N ALA A 505 -20.14 -23.07 -53.42
CA ALA A 505 -20.69 -24.36 -53.00
C ALA A 505 -19.68 -25.52 -53.14
N GLY A 506 -18.79 -25.46 -54.14
CA GLY A 506 -17.73 -26.45 -54.33
C GLY A 506 -16.62 -26.45 -53.26
N GLN A 507 -16.57 -25.43 -52.40
CA GLN A 507 -15.65 -25.37 -51.25
C GLN A 507 -16.26 -25.99 -49.98
N ILE A 508 -17.56 -26.28 -49.97
CA ILE A 508 -18.22 -26.94 -48.85
C ILE A 508 -17.81 -28.40 -48.84
N SER A 509 -17.31 -28.88 -47.70
CA SER A 509 -16.91 -30.29 -47.58
C SER A 509 -18.11 -31.20 -47.81
N ALA A 510 -17.92 -32.34 -48.49
CA ALA A 510 -19.03 -33.25 -48.82
C ALA A 510 -19.84 -33.68 -47.60
N TRP A 511 -19.18 -33.88 -46.44
CA TRP A 511 -19.85 -34.24 -45.18
C TRP A 511 -20.70 -33.10 -44.60
N ALA A 512 -20.41 -31.84 -44.96
CA ALA A 512 -21.07 -30.66 -44.41
C ALA A 512 -22.29 -30.21 -45.23
N LEU A 513 -22.35 -30.57 -46.52
CA LEU A 513 -23.44 -30.22 -47.43
C LEU A 513 -24.85 -30.39 -46.85
N PRO A 514 -25.24 -31.57 -46.29
CA PRO A 514 -26.60 -31.74 -45.74
C PRO A 514 -26.89 -30.79 -44.58
N TYR A 515 -25.91 -30.52 -43.72
CA TYR A 515 -26.08 -29.65 -42.56
C TYR A 515 -26.15 -28.17 -42.95
N VAL A 516 -25.38 -27.75 -43.97
CA VAL A 516 -25.46 -26.39 -44.51
C VAL A 516 -26.82 -26.14 -45.15
N ALA A 517 -27.32 -27.09 -45.94
CA ALA A 517 -28.66 -26.99 -46.53
C ALA A 517 -29.77 -26.95 -45.46
N ALA A 518 -29.71 -27.84 -44.48
CA ALA A 518 -30.69 -27.90 -43.39
C ALA A 518 -30.68 -26.65 -42.50
N SER A 519 -29.51 -26.07 -42.26
CA SER A 519 -29.36 -24.82 -41.50
C SER A 519 -29.90 -23.60 -42.26
N TYR A 520 -29.75 -23.58 -43.59
CA TYR A 520 -30.33 -22.54 -44.43
C TYR A 520 -31.86 -22.60 -44.45
N GLU A 521 -32.42 -23.80 -44.68
CA GLU A 521 -33.87 -24.01 -44.78
C GLU A 521 -34.61 -23.56 -43.50
N ARG A 522 -33.94 -23.69 -42.35
CA ARG A 522 -34.47 -23.31 -41.03
C ARG A 522 -34.15 -21.86 -40.63
N GLY A 523 -33.50 -21.09 -41.51
CA GLY A 523 -33.11 -19.71 -41.21
C GLY A 523 -32.01 -19.56 -40.16
N LEU A 524 -31.40 -20.66 -39.70
CA LEU A 524 -30.37 -20.64 -38.66
C LEU A 524 -29.10 -19.96 -39.19
N MET A 525 -28.65 -20.39 -40.37
CA MET A 525 -27.38 -19.94 -40.95
C MET A 525 -27.52 -19.61 -42.44
N GLN A 526 -27.15 -18.38 -42.80
CA GLN A 526 -27.22 -17.86 -44.17
C GLN A 526 -25.83 -17.48 -44.66
N GLY A 527 -25.63 -17.48 -45.99
CA GLY A 527 -24.41 -16.97 -46.63
C GLY A 527 -24.31 -15.44 -46.59
N THR A 528 -23.14 -14.93 -47.00
CA THR A 528 -22.87 -13.50 -47.16
C THR A 528 -22.83 -13.18 -48.65
N GLY A 529 -23.75 -12.34 -49.12
CA GLY A 529 -23.88 -12.07 -50.56
C GLY A 529 -24.26 -13.35 -51.32
N ARG A 530 -23.37 -13.81 -52.21
CA ARG A 530 -23.57 -15.05 -53.01
C ARG A 530 -22.72 -16.23 -52.55
N SER A 531 -22.03 -16.11 -51.41
CA SER A 531 -21.09 -17.13 -50.92
C SER A 531 -21.47 -17.60 -49.51
N PHE A 532 -21.24 -18.88 -49.20
CA PHE A 532 -21.43 -19.44 -47.87
C PHE A 532 -20.21 -19.25 -46.96
N LEU A 533 -19.00 -19.23 -47.52
CA LEU A 533 -17.69 -19.14 -46.87
C LEU A 533 -17.42 -20.29 -45.87
N PRO A 534 -17.41 -21.56 -46.32
CA PRO A 534 -17.45 -22.72 -45.43
C PRO A 534 -16.29 -22.84 -44.44
N ALA A 535 -15.09 -22.46 -44.83
CA ALA A 535 -13.88 -22.52 -44.01
C ALA A 535 -13.62 -21.25 -43.18
N PHE A 536 -14.41 -20.19 -43.38
CA PHE A 536 -14.22 -18.94 -42.66
C PHE A 536 -14.63 -19.12 -41.19
N PRO A 537 -13.88 -18.57 -40.21
CA PRO A 537 -14.22 -18.71 -38.81
C PRO A 537 -15.45 -17.89 -38.43
N LEU A 538 -16.28 -18.41 -37.54
CA LEU A 538 -17.36 -17.65 -36.89
C LEU A 538 -16.78 -16.75 -35.81
N THR A 539 -17.30 -15.52 -35.68
CA THR A 539 -17.01 -14.69 -34.49
C THR A 539 -17.87 -15.14 -33.30
N ARG A 540 -17.49 -14.76 -32.08
CA ARG A 540 -18.27 -15.05 -30.86
C ARG A 540 -19.69 -14.47 -30.95
N GLU A 541 -19.84 -13.21 -31.38
CA GLU A 541 -21.17 -12.59 -31.55
C GLU A 541 -22.02 -13.27 -32.63
N GLN A 542 -21.41 -13.71 -33.74
CA GLN A 542 -22.11 -14.46 -34.76
C GLN A 542 -22.60 -15.80 -34.21
N ALA A 543 -21.72 -16.53 -33.52
CA ALA A 543 -22.03 -17.84 -32.96
C ALA A 543 -23.13 -17.78 -31.90
N MET A 544 -23.10 -16.78 -31.02
CA MET A 544 -24.18 -16.53 -30.06
C MET A 544 -25.51 -16.28 -30.75
N LEU A 545 -25.55 -15.44 -31.79
CA LEU A 545 -26.79 -15.22 -32.54
C LEU A 545 -27.30 -16.46 -33.27
N LEU A 546 -26.43 -17.40 -33.66
CA LEU A 546 -26.91 -18.68 -34.22
C LEU A 546 -27.66 -19.50 -33.16
N VAL A 547 -27.22 -19.45 -31.90
CA VAL A 547 -27.92 -20.10 -30.77
C VAL A 547 -29.22 -19.39 -30.43
N GLU A 548 -29.23 -18.06 -30.48
CA GLU A 548 -30.45 -17.29 -30.23
C GLU A 548 -31.51 -17.50 -31.31
N ARG A 549 -31.15 -17.51 -32.60
CA ARG A 549 -32.08 -17.87 -33.69
C ARG A 549 -32.64 -19.28 -33.57
N LEU A 550 -31.81 -20.21 -33.10
CA LEU A 550 -32.29 -21.56 -32.79
C LEU A 550 -33.36 -21.48 -31.70
N ALA A 551 -33.17 -20.68 -30.65
CA ALA A 551 -34.18 -20.45 -29.62
C ALA A 551 -35.49 -19.82 -30.15
N GLU A 552 -35.41 -18.84 -31.04
CA GLU A 552 -36.60 -18.22 -31.63
C GLU A 552 -37.38 -19.19 -32.53
N THR A 553 -36.68 -20.02 -33.30
CA THR A 553 -37.29 -21.04 -34.17
C THR A 553 -38.07 -22.08 -33.35
N GLU A 554 -37.64 -22.31 -32.11
CA GLU A 554 -38.26 -23.22 -31.15
C GLU A 554 -39.50 -22.62 -30.48
N GLU A 555 -39.45 -21.34 -30.10
CA GLU A 555 -40.59 -20.63 -29.48
C GLU A 555 -41.74 -20.39 -30.49
N ILE A 556 -41.45 -20.01 -31.73
CA ILE A 556 -42.47 -19.74 -32.77
C ILE A 556 -43.30 -21.00 -33.10
N ARG A 557 -42.70 -22.20 -33.05
CA ARG A 557 -43.41 -23.45 -33.37
C ARG A 557 -44.20 -24.03 -32.19
N ALA A 558 -43.86 -23.66 -30.96
CA ALA A 558 -44.65 -24.05 -29.79
C ALA A 558 -46.03 -23.38 -29.82
N ASP A 559 -46.10 -22.10 -30.21
CA ASP A 559 -47.35 -21.33 -30.32
C ASP A 559 -48.25 -21.82 -31.49
N GLU A 560 -47.66 -22.27 -32.61
CA GLU A 560 -48.43 -22.85 -33.74
C GLU A 560 -48.99 -24.25 -33.43
N SER A 561 -48.38 -25.01 -32.50
CA SER A 561 -48.91 -26.30 -32.05
C SER A 561 -50.00 -26.19 -30.98
N GLY A 562 -50.25 -24.97 -30.49
CA GLY A 562 -51.26 -24.64 -29.48
C GLY A 562 -52.63 -24.26 -30.05
N THR A 563 -53.17 -24.99 -31.02
CA THR A 563 -54.63 -25.13 -31.26
C THR A 563 -54.89 -26.27 -32.25
N ALA A 564 -55.10 -27.48 -31.71
CA ALA A 564 -55.90 -28.53 -32.35
C ALA A 564 -56.49 -29.44 -31.26
#